data_AF-A0AAW7QVI6-F1
#
_entry.id   AF-A0AAW7QVI6-F1
#
_cell.length_a   1.000
_cell.length_b   1.000
_cell.length_c   1.000
_cell.angle_alpha   90.00
_cell.angle_beta   90.00
_cell.angle_gamma   90.00
#
_symmetry.space_group_name_H-M   'P 1'
#
loop_
_entity.id
_entity.type
_entity.pdbx_description
1 polymer ?
#
loop_
_entity_poly.entity_id
_entity_poly.type
_entity_poly.pdbx_seq_one_letter_code
_entity_poly.pdbx_strand_id
1 'polypeptide(L)'
;MKARWQQLQLKFNELPLSRRKFWFVLTLIFIAYLGLWVALLPTWQTYKTEQTKLKQQQSRVELLQQQLQAVEIRLAGDPQAPLRTKLSELEQRLAQLNSRLRAETNYVSAADNRQLLKALLGSAGALEVQSAQALPAERVYGDGEATAGAIYKHRLQLILRGDYNEIYRYFLKLEQLPWSFYWQRMDYEVKEHPDATLLLEIYTLSLERDYVAS
;
A
#
# COMPACT_ATOMS: atom_id res chain seq x y z
N MET A 1 67.76 38.27 -30.32
CA MET A 1 66.65 39.26 -30.28
C MET A 1 67.10 40.70 -30.03
N LYS A 2 68.10 40.97 -29.18
CA LYS A 2 68.63 42.34 -28.95
C LYS A 2 69.26 43.01 -30.20
N ALA A 3 69.98 42.25 -31.04
CA ALA A 3 70.62 42.78 -32.24
C ALA A 3 69.64 43.29 -33.33
N ARG A 4 68.48 42.63 -33.49
CA ARG A 4 67.42 43.10 -34.41
C ARG A 4 66.75 44.39 -33.90
N TRP A 5 66.68 44.57 -32.58
CA TRP A 5 66.15 45.77 -31.94
C TRP A 5 67.06 46.98 -32.15
N GLN A 6 68.38 46.78 -32.05
CA GLN A 6 69.37 47.82 -32.31
C GLN A 6 69.43 48.22 -33.80
N GLN A 7 69.29 47.27 -34.73
CA GLN A 7 69.20 47.58 -36.17
C GLN A 7 67.94 48.36 -36.54
N LEU A 8 66.81 48.08 -35.89
CA LEU A 8 65.58 48.84 -36.07
C LEU A 8 65.69 50.26 -35.49
N GLN A 9 66.42 50.43 -34.37
CA GLN A 9 66.73 51.73 -33.78
C GLN A 9 67.59 52.61 -34.69
N LEU A 10 68.63 52.03 -35.31
CA LEU A 10 69.51 52.74 -36.23
C LEU A 10 68.75 53.21 -37.49
N LYS A 11 67.93 52.33 -38.09
CA LYS A 11 67.07 52.71 -39.23
C LYS A 11 65.98 53.73 -38.89
N PHE A 12 65.54 53.77 -37.63
CA PHE A 12 64.57 54.76 -37.16
C PHE A 12 65.20 56.16 -36.97
N ASN A 13 66.49 56.22 -36.61
CA ASN A 13 67.22 57.48 -36.42
C ASN A 13 67.74 58.11 -37.72
N GLU A 14 67.86 57.37 -38.83
CA GLU A 14 68.22 57.91 -40.16
C GLU A 14 67.04 58.55 -40.92
N LEU A 15 65.81 58.46 -40.40
CA LEU A 15 64.63 58.97 -41.07
C LEU A 15 64.34 60.46 -40.71
N PRO A 16 63.92 61.29 -41.69
CA PRO A 16 63.66 62.71 -41.46
C PRO A 16 62.59 62.96 -40.40
N LEU A 17 62.77 64.01 -39.59
CA LEU A 17 62.00 64.35 -38.38
C LEU A 17 60.47 64.30 -38.51
N SER A 18 59.94 64.60 -39.70
CA SER A 18 58.51 64.56 -40.02
C SER A 18 57.94 63.14 -40.02
N ARG A 19 58.70 62.15 -40.51
CA ARG A 19 58.29 60.73 -40.56
C ARG A 19 58.29 60.07 -39.17
N ARG A 20 59.17 60.52 -38.27
CA ARG A 20 59.23 60.03 -36.88
C ARG A 20 57.98 60.37 -36.08
N LYS A 21 57.50 61.61 -36.21
CA LYS A 21 56.26 62.08 -35.57
C LYS A 21 55.05 61.31 -36.08
N PHE A 22 55.00 61.04 -37.39
CA PHE A 22 53.93 60.24 -37.99
C PHE A 22 53.85 58.83 -37.39
N TRP A 23 54.97 58.10 -37.34
CA TRP A 23 54.99 56.75 -36.76
C TRP A 23 54.68 56.74 -35.26
N PHE A 24 55.17 57.72 -34.50
CA PHE A 24 54.86 57.82 -33.07
C PHE A 24 53.37 58.07 -32.81
N VAL A 25 52.75 58.99 -33.56
CA VAL A 25 51.31 59.26 -33.47
C VAL A 25 50.50 58.03 -33.89
N LEU A 26 50.93 57.34 -34.96
CA LEU A 26 50.26 56.12 -35.43
C LEU A 26 50.30 55.00 -34.37
N THR A 27 51.45 54.78 -33.73
CA THR A 27 51.57 53.80 -32.64
C THR A 27 50.72 54.19 -31.43
N LEU A 28 50.65 55.48 -31.09
CA LEU A 28 49.85 55.97 -29.99
C LEU A 28 48.35 55.80 -30.24
N ILE A 29 47.88 56.09 -31.47
CA ILE A 29 46.50 55.83 -31.90
C ILE A 29 46.20 54.32 -31.88
N PHE A 30 47.13 53.48 -32.33
CA PHE A 30 46.95 52.03 -32.33
C PHE A 30 46.81 51.46 -30.91
N ILE A 31 47.62 51.96 -29.96
CA ILE A 31 47.53 51.59 -28.53
C ILE A 31 46.20 52.07 -27.94
N ALA A 32 45.78 53.31 -28.23
CA ALA A 32 44.50 53.84 -27.77
C ALA A 32 43.30 53.03 -28.32
N TYR A 33 43.35 52.66 -29.60
CA TYR A 33 42.35 51.83 -30.26
C TYR A 33 42.27 50.42 -29.64
N LEU A 34 43.41 49.77 -29.40
CA LEU A 34 43.45 48.47 -28.73
C LEU A 34 42.95 48.54 -27.28
N GLY A 35 43.30 49.60 -26.54
CA GLY A 35 42.80 49.81 -25.18
C GLY A 35 41.28 49.93 -25.12
N LEU A 36 40.69 50.72 -26.03
CA LEU A 36 39.24 50.84 -26.16
C LEU A 36 38.59 49.52 -26.59
N TRP A 37 39.21 48.77 -27.51
CA TRP A 37 38.70 47.48 -27.97
C TRP A 37 38.68 46.43 -26.86
N VAL A 38 39.76 46.32 -26.07
CA VAL A 38 39.86 45.39 -24.93
C VAL A 38 38.89 45.76 -23.81
N ALA A 39 38.59 47.05 -23.60
CA ALA A 39 37.66 47.49 -22.56
C ALA A 39 36.18 47.34 -22.96
N LEU A 40 35.82 47.54 -24.22
CA LEU A 40 34.41 47.46 -24.67
C LEU A 40 33.91 46.01 -24.82
N LEU A 41 34.73 45.07 -25.29
CA LEU A 41 34.32 43.68 -25.48
C LEU A 41 33.77 42.97 -24.22
N PRO A 42 34.42 43.04 -23.04
CA PRO A 42 33.94 42.33 -21.85
C PRO A 42 32.62 42.92 -21.32
N THR A 43 32.38 44.22 -21.49
CA THR A 43 31.14 44.86 -21.04
C THR A 43 29.92 44.42 -21.87
N TRP A 44 30.13 44.17 -23.18
CA TRP A 44 29.07 43.64 -24.03
C TRP A 44 28.77 42.16 -23.75
N GLN A 45 29.81 41.37 -23.46
CA GLN A 45 29.66 39.96 -23.13
C GLN A 45 28.92 39.76 -21.81
N THR A 46 29.30 40.51 -20.76
CA THR A 46 28.62 40.48 -19.45
C THR A 46 27.16 40.88 -19.57
N TYR A 47 26.82 41.93 -20.32
CA TYR A 47 25.44 42.32 -20.57
C TYR A 47 24.60 41.21 -21.21
N LYS A 48 25.14 40.50 -22.22
CA LYS A 48 24.44 39.36 -22.83
C LYS A 48 24.27 38.18 -21.86
N THR A 49 25.29 37.87 -21.07
CA THR A 49 25.22 36.79 -20.08
C THR A 49 24.16 37.08 -19.01
N GLU A 50 24.07 38.32 -18.51
CA GLU A 50 23.03 38.70 -17.54
C GLU A 50 21.62 38.64 -18.16
N GLN A 51 21.44 39.04 -19.41
CA GLN A 51 20.15 38.84 -20.09
C GLN A 51 19.78 37.35 -20.23
N THR A 52 20.73 36.48 -20.54
CA THR A 52 20.46 35.03 -20.60
C THR A 52 20.11 34.46 -19.23
N LYS A 53 20.75 34.92 -18.16
CA LYS A 53 20.41 34.53 -16.78
C LYS A 53 19.00 34.99 -16.41
N LEU A 54 18.62 36.22 -16.76
CA LEU A 54 17.26 36.74 -16.52
C LEU A 54 16.20 35.91 -17.23
N LYS A 55 16.40 35.58 -18.52
CA LYS A 55 15.50 34.69 -19.25
C LYS A 55 15.42 33.31 -18.61
N GLN A 56 16.56 32.74 -18.20
CA GLN A 56 16.59 31.44 -17.54
C GLN A 56 15.88 31.46 -16.18
N GLN A 57 16.01 32.55 -15.42
CA GLN A 57 15.31 32.73 -14.15
C GLN A 57 13.80 32.87 -14.36
N GLN A 58 13.37 33.62 -15.38
CA GLN A 58 11.96 33.73 -15.74
C GLN A 58 11.36 32.36 -16.06
N SER A 59 12.02 31.55 -16.89
CA SER A 59 11.55 30.19 -17.19
C SER A 59 11.52 29.28 -15.95
N ARG A 60 12.44 29.46 -14.99
CA ARG A 60 12.40 28.71 -13.72
C ARG A 60 11.21 29.12 -12.87
N VAL A 61 10.88 30.41 -12.80
CA VAL A 61 9.71 30.90 -12.07
C VAL A 61 8.43 30.34 -12.68
N GLU A 62 8.31 30.35 -14.01
CA GLU A 62 7.16 29.78 -14.72
C GLU A 62 7.00 28.27 -14.43
N LEU A 63 8.11 27.51 -14.47
CA LEU A 63 8.09 26.08 -14.13
C LEU A 63 7.65 25.84 -12.68
N LEU A 64 8.16 26.64 -11.73
CA LEU A 64 7.78 26.53 -10.32
C LEU A 64 6.30 26.89 -10.11
N GLN A 65 5.78 27.87 -10.84
CA GLN A 65 4.35 28.21 -10.81
C GLN A 65 3.49 27.05 -11.35
N GLN A 66 3.90 26.40 -12.43
CA GLN A 66 3.21 25.20 -12.94
C GLN A 66 3.27 24.04 -11.93
N GLN A 67 4.40 23.85 -11.25
CA GLN A 67 4.53 22.86 -10.19
C GLN A 67 3.62 23.17 -9.00
N LEU A 68 3.55 24.44 -8.57
CA LEU A 68 2.65 24.87 -7.50
C LEU A 68 1.18 24.66 -7.90
N GLN A 69 0.78 25.01 -9.12
CA GLN A 69 -0.57 24.75 -9.61
C GLN A 69 -0.87 23.25 -9.67
N ALA A 70 0.07 22.42 -10.13
CA ALA A 70 -0.10 20.97 -10.14
C ALA A 70 -0.21 20.39 -8.72
N VAL A 71 0.53 20.95 -7.76
CA VAL A 71 0.47 20.60 -6.34
C VAL A 71 -0.85 21.09 -5.73
N GLU A 72 -1.30 22.31 -6.00
CA GLU A 72 -2.61 22.83 -5.58
C GLU A 72 -3.76 22.00 -6.15
N ILE A 73 -3.71 21.58 -7.41
CA ILE A 73 -4.72 20.67 -7.99
C ILE A 73 -4.68 19.30 -7.28
N ARG A 74 -3.50 18.80 -6.91
CA ARG A 74 -3.34 17.56 -6.13
C ARG A 74 -3.73 17.68 -4.65
N LEU A 75 -3.69 18.88 -4.07
CA LEU A 75 -4.14 19.15 -2.70
C LEU A 75 -5.64 19.48 -2.65
N ALA A 76 -6.16 20.19 -3.65
CA ALA A 76 -7.57 20.56 -3.78
C ALA A 76 -8.42 19.35 -4.22
N GLY A 77 -7.85 18.45 -5.03
CA GLY A 77 -8.40 17.12 -5.23
C GLY A 77 -8.06 16.25 -4.02
N ASP A 78 -9.07 15.69 -3.36
CA ASP A 78 -8.90 14.80 -2.20
C ASP A 78 -7.85 13.71 -2.52
N PRO A 79 -6.63 13.77 -1.95
CA PRO A 79 -5.56 12.82 -2.26
C PRO A 79 -5.92 11.39 -1.81
N GLN A 80 -6.93 11.24 -0.96
CA GLN A 80 -7.44 9.97 -0.51
C GLN A 80 -8.58 9.42 -1.39
N ALA A 81 -9.13 10.20 -2.32
CA ALA A 81 -10.16 9.74 -3.24
C ALA A 81 -9.81 8.43 -3.97
N PRO A 82 -8.62 8.27 -4.62
CA PRO A 82 -8.29 7.01 -5.28
C PRO A 82 -8.08 5.85 -4.30
N LEU A 83 -7.60 6.12 -3.08
CA LEU A 83 -7.46 5.11 -2.03
C LEU A 83 -8.82 4.66 -1.51
N ARG A 84 -9.76 5.59 -1.31
CA ARG A 84 -11.15 5.32 -0.91
C ARG A 84 -11.87 4.49 -1.96
N THR A 85 -11.70 4.83 -3.24
CA THR A 85 -12.27 4.03 -4.34
C THR A 85 -11.73 2.60 -4.32
N LYS A 86 -10.41 2.42 -4.19
CA LYS A 86 -9.80 1.09 -4.07
C LYS A 86 -10.28 0.32 -2.85
N LEU A 87 -10.40 0.99 -1.71
CA LEU A 87 -10.91 0.38 -0.48
C LEU A 87 -12.34 -0.13 -0.69
N SER A 88 -13.22 0.72 -1.22
CA SER A 88 -14.61 0.33 -1.50
C SER A 88 -14.71 -0.81 -2.52
N GLU A 89 -13.84 -0.83 -3.54
CA GLU A 89 -13.78 -1.93 -4.52
C GLU A 89 -13.33 -3.25 -3.86
N LEU A 90 -12.29 -3.20 -3.02
CA LEU A 90 -11.79 -4.35 -2.28
C LEU A 90 -12.85 -4.90 -1.31
N GLU A 91 -13.52 -4.01 -0.57
CA GLU A 91 -14.62 -4.38 0.33
C GLU A 91 -15.77 -5.05 -0.43
N GLN A 92 -16.16 -4.52 -1.59
CA GLN A 92 -17.20 -5.12 -2.43
C GLN A 92 -16.78 -6.50 -2.95
N ARG A 93 -15.53 -6.65 -3.41
CA ARG A 93 -15.00 -7.96 -3.85
C ARG A 93 -15.00 -8.98 -2.71
N LEU A 94 -14.62 -8.55 -1.50
CA LEU A 94 -14.60 -9.40 -0.32
C LEU A 94 -16.02 -9.83 0.07
N ALA A 95 -16.98 -8.90 0.04
CA ALA A 95 -18.40 -9.21 0.28
C ALA A 95 -18.96 -10.20 -0.76
N GLN A 96 -18.67 -10.01 -2.05
CA GLN A 96 -19.09 -10.92 -3.12
C GLN A 96 -18.46 -12.30 -3.00
N LEU A 97 -17.17 -12.38 -2.67
CA LEU A 97 -16.48 -13.65 -2.47
C LEU A 97 -17.05 -14.38 -1.25
N ASN A 98 -17.29 -13.67 -0.15
CA ASN A 98 -17.95 -14.24 1.03
C ASN A 98 -19.37 -14.73 0.73
N SER A 99 -20.15 -14.00 -0.07
CA SER A 99 -21.50 -14.45 -0.43
C SER A 99 -21.48 -15.69 -1.33
N ARG A 100 -20.52 -15.78 -2.26
CA ARG A 100 -20.33 -16.98 -3.10
C ARG A 100 -19.88 -18.16 -2.27
N LEU A 101 -18.90 -17.96 -1.38
CA LEU A 101 -18.44 -19.00 -0.47
C LEU A 101 -19.58 -19.48 0.44
N ARG A 102 -20.43 -18.59 0.98
CA ARG A 102 -21.61 -18.98 1.77
C ARG A 102 -22.67 -19.73 0.95
N ALA A 103 -22.83 -19.39 -0.33
CA ALA A 103 -23.79 -20.04 -1.21
C ALA A 103 -23.32 -21.43 -1.68
N GLU A 104 -22.03 -21.59 -1.93
CA GLU A 104 -21.42 -22.84 -2.40
C GLU A 104 -20.97 -23.76 -1.25
N THR A 105 -20.61 -23.18 -0.09
CA THR A 105 -20.11 -23.90 1.07
C THR A 105 -20.81 -23.38 2.33
N ASN A 106 -21.26 -24.31 3.16
CA ASN A 106 -21.86 -24.04 4.47
C ASN A 106 -20.77 -23.60 5.48
N TYR A 107 -20.04 -22.54 5.14
CA TYR A 107 -18.85 -22.03 5.82
C TYR A 107 -19.22 -21.14 7.00
N VAL A 108 -18.55 -21.34 8.14
CA VAL A 108 -18.73 -20.52 9.35
C VAL A 108 -17.37 -19.91 9.71
N SER A 109 -17.32 -18.59 9.81
CA SER A 109 -16.10 -17.88 10.21
C SER A 109 -15.72 -18.21 11.66
N ALA A 110 -14.44 -18.15 12.02
CA ALA A 110 -14.05 -18.43 13.40
C ALA A 110 -14.55 -17.37 14.40
N ALA A 111 -14.84 -16.15 13.93
CA ALA A 111 -15.50 -15.12 14.72
C ALA A 111 -16.91 -15.54 15.20
N ASP A 112 -17.63 -16.32 14.37
CA ASP A 112 -19.00 -16.76 14.63
C ASP A 112 -19.07 -18.02 15.51
N ASN A 113 -17.96 -18.77 15.66
CA ASN A 113 -17.91 -20.02 16.43
C ASN A 113 -18.29 -19.84 17.92
N ARG A 114 -17.90 -18.72 18.55
CA ARG A 114 -18.32 -18.42 19.94
C ARG A 114 -19.84 -18.25 20.05
N GLN A 115 -20.44 -17.61 19.06
CA GLN A 115 -21.88 -17.38 19.04
C GLN A 115 -22.63 -18.70 18.77
N LEU A 116 -22.10 -19.53 17.87
CA LEU A 116 -22.60 -20.88 17.63
C LEU A 116 -22.60 -21.70 18.92
N LEU A 117 -21.46 -21.82 19.61
CA LEU A 117 -21.40 -22.58 20.87
C LEU A 117 -22.40 -22.05 21.91
N LYS A 118 -22.49 -20.72 22.05
CA LYS A 118 -23.47 -20.09 22.96
C LYS A 118 -24.91 -20.44 22.57
N ALA A 119 -25.22 -20.50 21.28
CA ALA A 119 -26.55 -20.84 20.80
C ALA A 119 -26.90 -22.33 20.91
N LEU A 120 -25.91 -23.22 20.72
CA LEU A 120 -26.09 -24.66 20.97
C LEU A 120 -26.43 -24.90 22.44
N LEU A 121 -25.64 -24.31 23.35
CA LEU A 121 -25.87 -24.40 24.79
C LEU A 121 -27.18 -23.72 25.21
N GLY A 122 -27.50 -22.57 24.63
CA GLY A 122 -28.77 -21.87 24.89
C GLY A 122 -30.00 -22.63 24.41
N SER A 123 -29.88 -23.38 23.31
CA SER A 123 -30.95 -24.24 22.77
C SER A 123 -31.24 -25.45 23.66
N ALA A 124 -30.22 -25.91 24.40
CA ALA A 124 -30.29 -27.07 25.29
C ALA A 124 -31.00 -26.81 26.63
N GLY A 125 -31.70 -25.68 26.82
CA GLY A 125 -32.21 -25.25 28.14
C GLY A 125 -33.14 -26.18 28.92
N ALA A 126 -33.68 -27.26 28.33
CA ALA A 126 -34.42 -28.31 29.05
C ALA A 126 -33.58 -29.57 29.33
N LEU A 127 -32.40 -29.68 28.71
CA LEU A 127 -31.48 -30.80 28.84
C LEU A 127 -30.38 -30.46 29.84
N GLU A 128 -29.92 -31.46 30.57
CA GLU A 128 -28.75 -31.33 31.42
C GLU A 128 -27.48 -31.46 30.57
N VAL A 129 -26.68 -30.40 30.50
CA VAL A 129 -25.41 -30.40 29.77
C VAL A 129 -24.33 -31.04 30.66
N GLN A 130 -24.00 -32.30 30.36
CA GLN A 130 -22.97 -33.05 31.08
C GLN A 130 -21.55 -32.64 30.66
N SER A 131 -21.36 -32.38 29.37
CA SER A 131 -20.08 -31.93 28.82
C SER A 131 -20.29 -31.10 27.55
N ALA A 132 -19.46 -30.08 27.37
CA ALA A 132 -19.37 -29.31 26.14
C ALA A 132 -17.91 -28.92 25.91
N GLN A 133 -17.33 -29.40 24.81
CA GLN A 133 -15.93 -29.17 24.49
C GLN A 133 -15.70 -28.90 23.01
N ALA A 134 -14.79 -27.96 22.74
CA ALA A 134 -14.25 -27.75 21.40
C ALA A 134 -13.03 -28.65 21.22
N LEU A 135 -13.08 -29.51 20.21
CA LEU A 135 -11.97 -30.39 19.86
C LEU A 135 -10.94 -29.62 19.02
N PRO A 136 -9.65 -30.03 19.03
CA PRO A 136 -8.61 -29.38 18.25
C PRO A 136 -8.97 -29.29 16.76
N ALA A 137 -8.67 -28.14 16.15
CA ALA A 137 -8.91 -27.90 14.74
C ALA A 137 -8.07 -28.86 13.88
N GLU A 138 -8.72 -29.55 12.94
CA GLU A 138 -8.09 -30.51 12.04
C GLU A 138 -7.92 -29.87 10.66
N ARG A 139 -6.71 -29.86 10.10
CA ARG A 139 -6.49 -29.34 8.75
C ARG A 139 -7.00 -30.36 7.72
N VAL A 140 -7.96 -29.93 6.90
CA VAL A 140 -8.57 -30.76 5.85
C VAL A 140 -7.95 -30.49 4.48
N TYR A 141 -7.41 -29.28 4.27
CA TYR A 141 -6.80 -28.87 3.00
C TYR A 141 -5.58 -27.97 3.22
N GLY A 142 -4.54 -28.15 2.40
CA GLY A 142 -3.30 -27.36 2.41
C GLY A 142 -2.06 -28.20 2.79
N ASP A 143 -1.16 -28.39 1.82
CA ASP A 143 0.09 -29.14 2.00
C ASP A 143 1.24 -28.22 2.47
N GLY A 144 1.99 -28.66 3.49
CA GLY A 144 3.19 -27.99 4.00
C GLY A 144 2.96 -26.97 5.14
N GLU A 145 4.02 -26.25 5.52
CA GLU A 145 3.98 -25.23 6.59
C GLU A 145 3.22 -23.95 6.18
N ALA A 146 2.88 -23.79 4.89
CA ALA A 146 2.14 -22.63 4.41
C ALA A 146 0.71 -22.61 4.98
N THR A 147 0.37 -21.56 5.72
CA THR A 147 -0.96 -21.35 6.32
C THR A 147 -1.92 -20.62 5.38
N ALA A 148 -1.43 -20.06 4.27
CA ALA A 148 -2.23 -19.32 3.32
C ALA A 148 -3.15 -20.26 2.52
N GLY A 149 -4.46 -20.12 2.71
CA GLY A 149 -5.48 -20.92 2.01
C GLY A 149 -5.76 -22.30 2.59
N ALA A 150 -5.24 -22.61 3.79
CA ALA A 150 -5.56 -23.86 4.48
C ALA A 150 -7.01 -23.87 4.99
N ILE A 151 -7.69 -25.02 4.89
CA ILE A 151 -9.04 -25.22 5.43
C ILE A 151 -8.94 -26.06 6.70
N TYR A 152 -9.57 -25.58 7.76
CA TYR A 152 -9.63 -26.21 9.07
C TYR A 152 -11.06 -26.66 9.38
N LYS A 153 -11.16 -27.86 9.94
CA LYS A 153 -12.39 -28.45 10.48
C LYS A 153 -12.38 -28.25 11.99
N HIS A 154 -13.36 -27.50 12.45
CA HIS A 154 -13.58 -27.20 13.86
C HIS A 154 -14.68 -28.09 14.38
N ARG A 155 -14.38 -28.93 15.38
CA ARG A 155 -15.33 -29.89 15.94
C ARG A 155 -15.80 -29.46 17.32
N LEU A 156 -17.09 -29.64 17.56
CA LEU A 156 -17.73 -29.46 18.87
C LEU A 156 -18.35 -30.78 19.29
N GLN A 157 -18.13 -31.16 20.55
CA GLN A 157 -18.76 -32.32 21.17
C GLN A 157 -19.59 -31.85 22.36
N LEU A 158 -20.85 -32.28 22.40
CA LEU A 158 -21.76 -32.09 23.52
C LEU A 158 -22.25 -33.44 24.02
N ILE A 159 -22.30 -33.59 25.35
CA ILE A 159 -22.97 -34.71 26.01
C ILE A 159 -24.15 -34.13 26.78
N LEU A 160 -25.35 -34.52 26.40
CA LEU A 160 -26.61 -34.04 26.94
C LEU A 160 -27.36 -35.19 27.59
N ARG A 161 -28.02 -34.93 28.72
CA ARG A 161 -28.92 -35.88 29.38
C ARG A 161 -30.32 -35.30 29.45
N GLY A 162 -31.33 -36.12 29.20
CA GLY A 162 -32.73 -35.74 29.31
C GLY A 162 -33.65 -36.80 28.73
N ASP A 163 -34.93 -36.47 28.63
CA ASP A 163 -35.91 -37.36 28.01
C ASP A 163 -35.91 -37.27 26.48
N TYR A 164 -36.57 -38.24 25.84
CA TYR A 164 -36.69 -38.30 24.38
C TYR A 164 -37.33 -37.05 23.77
N ASN A 165 -38.39 -36.50 24.38
CA ASN A 165 -39.10 -35.32 23.86
C ASN A 165 -38.26 -34.05 23.99
N GLU A 166 -37.50 -33.90 25.07
CA GLU A 166 -36.56 -32.80 25.27
C GLU A 166 -35.45 -32.82 24.22
N ILE A 167 -34.88 -34.01 23.97
CA ILE A 167 -33.86 -34.22 22.94
C ILE A 167 -34.45 -33.93 21.55
N TYR A 168 -35.65 -34.42 21.26
CA TYR A 168 -36.32 -34.16 19.98
C TYR A 168 -36.57 -32.65 19.76
N ARG A 169 -37.08 -31.95 20.78
CA ARG A 169 -37.27 -30.49 20.73
C ARG A 169 -35.95 -29.74 20.58
N TYR A 170 -34.88 -30.25 21.18
CA TYR A 170 -33.55 -29.68 21.00
C TYR A 170 -33.10 -29.75 19.54
N PHE A 171 -33.26 -30.89 18.87
CA PHE A 171 -32.96 -30.99 17.43
C PHE A 171 -33.80 -30.04 16.58
N LEU A 172 -35.10 -29.90 16.84
CA LEU A 172 -35.96 -28.93 16.13
C LEU A 172 -35.47 -27.49 16.29
N LYS A 173 -34.96 -27.12 17.47
CA LYS A 173 -34.36 -25.80 17.69
C LYS A 173 -33.03 -25.65 16.96
N LEU A 174 -32.22 -26.71 16.94
CA LEU A 174 -30.93 -26.72 16.25
C LEU A 174 -31.09 -26.51 14.74
N GLU A 175 -32.08 -27.13 14.11
CA GLU A 175 -32.37 -26.96 12.68
C GLU A 175 -32.81 -25.54 12.30
N GLN A 176 -33.36 -24.77 13.24
CA GLN A 176 -33.80 -23.39 13.03
C GLN A 176 -32.66 -22.38 13.20
N LEU A 177 -31.48 -22.82 13.62
CA LEU A 177 -30.35 -21.93 13.81
C LEU A 177 -29.85 -21.38 12.46
N PRO A 178 -29.45 -20.10 12.39
CA PRO A 178 -28.99 -19.48 11.14
C PRO A 178 -27.57 -19.90 10.73
N TRP A 179 -26.93 -20.78 11.51
CA TRP A 179 -25.55 -21.21 11.29
C TRP A 179 -25.47 -22.51 10.51
N SER A 180 -24.55 -22.55 9.57
CA SER A 180 -24.26 -23.72 8.75
C SER A 180 -23.25 -24.65 9.43
N PHE A 181 -23.69 -25.74 10.03
CA PHE A 181 -22.81 -26.78 10.58
C PHE A 181 -23.18 -28.15 10.04
N TYR A 182 -22.26 -29.11 10.18
CA TYR A 182 -22.42 -30.47 9.71
C TYR A 182 -22.48 -31.44 10.90
N TRP A 183 -23.35 -32.43 10.81
CA TRP A 183 -23.41 -33.53 11.78
C TRP A 183 -22.22 -34.47 11.56
N GLN A 184 -21.42 -34.69 12.59
CA GLN A 184 -20.29 -35.63 12.56
C GLN A 184 -20.70 -36.99 13.11
N ARG A 185 -21.31 -36.99 14.30
CA ARG A 185 -21.65 -38.19 15.04
C ARG A 185 -22.81 -37.90 15.98
N MET A 186 -23.70 -38.86 16.12
CA MET A 186 -24.80 -38.83 17.06
C MET A 186 -24.94 -40.21 17.67
N ASP A 187 -24.71 -40.32 18.97
CA ASP A 187 -24.98 -41.54 19.72
C ASP A 187 -26.06 -41.25 20.76
N TYR A 188 -27.12 -42.05 20.75
CA TYR A 188 -28.22 -41.96 21.70
C TYR A 188 -28.32 -43.27 22.48
N GLU A 189 -28.19 -43.19 23.80
CA GLU A 189 -28.23 -44.34 24.69
C GLU A 189 -29.24 -44.11 25.81
N VAL A 190 -30.14 -45.08 26.02
CA VAL A 190 -31.11 -45.05 27.13
C VAL A 190 -30.62 -46.02 28.21
N LYS A 191 -30.24 -45.49 29.37
CA LYS A 191 -29.80 -46.33 30.49
C LYS A 191 -30.99 -46.84 31.30
N GLU A 192 -31.88 -45.93 31.69
CA GLU A 192 -33.09 -46.23 32.45
C GLU A 192 -34.17 -45.23 32.05
N HIS A 193 -35.31 -45.69 31.57
CA HIS A 193 -36.37 -44.78 31.10
C HIS A 193 -36.90 -43.91 32.27
N PRO A 194 -37.06 -42.58 32.11
CA PRO A 194 -36.97 -41.77 30.88
C PRO A 194 -35.59 -41.18 30.55
N ASP A 195 -34.54 -41.48 31.32
CA ASP A 195 -33.23 -40.88 31.18
C ASP A 195 -32.43 -41.44 30.00
N ALA A 196 -32.21 -40.58 29.01
CA ALA A 196 -31.33 -40.83 27.88
C ALA A 196 -30.09 -39.94 27.92
N THR A 197 -28.99 -40.45 27.38
CA THR A 197 -27.75 -39.71 27.15
C THR A 197 -27.52 -39.58 25.64
N LEU A 198 -27.31 -38.36 25.18
CA LEU A 198 -27.00 -38.01 23.80
C LEU A 198 -25.57 -37.49 23.71
N LEU A 199 -24.73 -38.16 22.94
CA LEU A 199 -23.46 -37.63 22.46
C LEU A 199 -23.68 -37.05 21.07
N LEU A 200 -23.46 -35.74 20.94
CA LEU A 200 -23.60 -35.00 19.70
C LEU A 200 -22.27 -34.38 19.31
N GLU A 201 -21.78 -34.75 18.13
CA GLU A 201 -20.63 -34.10 17.52
C GLU A 201 -21.06 -33.39 16.24
N ILE A 202 -20.68 -32.12 16.14
CA ILE A 202 -20.86 -31.31 14.94
C ILE A 202 -19.51 -30.73 14.50
N TYR A 203 -19.43 -30.30 13.24
CA TYR A 203 -18.28 -29.55 12.76
C TYR A 203 -18.64 -28.39 11.86
N THR A 204 -17.77 -27.39 11.86
CA THR A 204 -17.77 -26.27 10.92
C THR A 204 -16.47 -26.25 10.12
N LEU A 205 -16.50 -25.62 8.95
CA LEU A 205 -15.32 -25.40 8.11
C LEU A 205 -14.94 -23.92 8.19
N SER A 206 -13.65 -23.64 8.44
CA SER A 206 -13.07 -22.31 8.53
C SER A 206 -11.72 -22.24 7.79
N LEU A 207 -11.34 -21.05 7.32
CA LEU A 207 -10.01 -20.74 6.77
C LEU A 207 -9.01 -20.35 7.88
N GLU A 208 -9.50 -20.20 9.11
CA GLU A 208 -8.72 -19.83 10.28
C GLU A 208 -8.37 -21.06 11.10
N ARG A 209 -7.11 -21.11 11.57
CA ARG A 209 -6.60 -22.19 12.42
C ARG A 209 -7.24 -22.19 13.79
N ASP A 210 -7.42 -21.01 14.37
CA ASP A 210 -7.94 -20.88 15.72
C ASP A 210 -9.45 -21.00 15.72
N TYR A 211 -9.99 -21.69 16.73
CA TYR A 211 -11.43 -21.88 16.89
C TYR A 211 -12.15 -20.56 17.17
N VAL A 212 -11.44 -19.61 17.77
CA VAL A 212 -11.94 -18.33 18.25
C VAL A 212 -10.97 -17.24 17.79
N ALA A 213 -11.47 -16.23 17.06
CA ALA A 213 -10.66 -15.07 16.71
C ALA A 213 -10.07 -14.40 17.97
N SER A 214 -8.76 -14.15 17.94
CA SER A 214 -8.01 -13.43 18.99
C SER A 214 -8.39 -11.95 19.08
#